data_AF-A0A356Z7J9-F1
#
_entry.id   AF-A0A356Z7J9-F1
#
_cell.length_a   1.000
_cell.length_b   1.000
_cell.length_c   1.000
_cell.angle_alpha   90.00
_cell.angle_beta   90.00
_cell.angle_gamma   90.00
#
_symmetry.space_group_name_H-M   'P 1'
#
loop_
_entity.id
_entity.type
_entity.pdbx_description
1 polymer ?
#
loop_
_entity_poly.entity_id
_entity_poly.type
_entity_poly.pdbx_seq_one_letter_code
_entity_poly.pdbx_strand_id
1 'polypeptide(L)'
;MQSIGPKIASYALSMYELLELAEKIQRCIVNGRVDDRASHDLARIRSRILIVEDRIRQKLNDILRSTAYKGMLQDSLISSRNGRYVVPVQRKDMRKFPGQVIDTSSTGSTVFMEPAAIALLQQEYDLLQLEEKNEVYRILADLSEKIAEHQRELAINIEVMAVYDFIFARAKYSCSLDMKPIQ
;
A
#
# COMPACT_ATOMS: atom_id res chain seq x y z
N MET A 1 52.95 -2.62 4.01
CA MET A 1 51.50 -2.38 4.25
C MET A 1 50.68 -3.53 3.64
N GLN A 2 51.10 -4.79 3.86
CA GLN A 2 50.67 -5.95 3.05
C GLN A 2 50.34 -7.22 3.86
N SER A 3 50.23 -7.16 5.20
CA SER A 3 49.94 -8.37 6.01
C SER A 3 48.84 -8.24 7.06
N ILE A 4 48.07 -7.14 7.06
CA ILE A 4 46.86 -6.97 7.88
C ILE A 4 45.71 -6.62 6.93
N GLY A 5 44.82 -7.51 6.47
CA GLY A 5 44.74 -8.93 6.68
C GLY A 5 44.01 -9.56 5.48
N PRO A 6 44.59 -10.57 4.82
CA PRO A 6 43.94 -11.29 3.72
C PRO A 6 42.60 -11.93 4.14
N LYS A 7 42.42 -12.20 5.44
CA LYS A 7 41.17 -12.73 6.02
C LYS A 7 40.00 -11.74 5.97
N ILE A 8 40.23 -10.44 6.11
CA ILE A 8 39.12 -9.46 6.06
C ILE A 8 38.69 -9.27 4.61
N ALA A 9 39.65 -9.07 3.70
CA ALA A 9 39.35 -8.96 2.27
C ALA A 9 38.66 -10.21 1.70
N SER A 10 38.97 -11.41 2.20
CA SER A 10 38.30 -12.64 1.76
C SER A 10 36.81 -12.69 2.12
N TYR A 11 36.36 -12.00 3.18
CA TYR A 11 34.93 -11.92 3.49
C TYR A 11 34.18 -11.08 2.47
N ALA A 12 34.73 -9.93 2.05
CA ALA A 12 34.13 -9.12 0.98
C ALA A 12 34.04 -9.89 -0.36
N LEU A 13 35.05 -10.70 -0.69
CA LEU A 13 35.05 -11.52 -1.90
C LEU A 13 34.02 -12.65 -1.89
N SER A 14 33.39 -12.94 -0.75
CA SER A 14 32.35 -13.96 -0.61
C SER A 14 30.92 -13.42 -0.68
N MET A 15 30.77 -12.09 -0.84
CA MET A 15 29.44 -11.46 -0.92
C MET A 15 28.87 -11.52 -2.33
N TYR A 16 27.54 -11.52 -2.39
CA TYR A 16 26.74 -11.50 -3.62
C TYR A 16 25.98 -10.19 -3.72
N GLU A 17 26.14 -9.44 -4.81
CA GLU A 17 25.49 -8.12 -4.92
C GLU A 17 23.98 -8.20 -5.17
N LEU A 18 23.51 -9.24 -5.85
CA LEU A 18 22.09 -9.48 -6.18
C LEU A 18 21.39 -8.23 -6.79
N LEU A 19 22.10 -7.48 -7.65
CA LEU A 19 21.64 -6.20 -8.19
C LEU A 19 20.27 -6.30 -8.87
N GLU A 20 20.04 -7.35 -9.67
CA GLU A 20 18.75 -7.55 -10.34
C GLU A 20 17.58 -7.72 -9.35
N LEU A 21 17.81 -8.45 -8.25
CA LEU A 21 16.81 -8.62 -7.19
C LEU A 21 16.55 -7.29 -6.47
N ALA A 22 17.63 -6.57 -6.13
CA ALA A 22 17.54 -5.29 -5.45
C ALA A 22 16.80 -4.25 -6.29
N GLU A 23 17.17 -4.09 -7.56
CA GLU A 23 16.52 -3.19 -8.51
C GLU A 23 15.05 -3.55 -8.70
N LYS A 24 14.73 -4.86 -8.81
CA LYS A 24 13.35 -5.30 -8.93
C LYS A 24 12.53 -4.94 -7.69
N ILE A 25 13.05 -5.20 -6.48
CA ILE A 25 12.38 -4.82 -5.23
C ILE A 25 12.18 -3.31 -5.16
N GLN A 26 13.20 -2.51 -5.46
CA GLN A 26 13.13 -1.04 -5.43
C GLN A 26 12.12 -0.48 -6.46
N ARG A 27 12.01 -1.11 -7.63
CA ARG A 27 11.01 -0.73 -8.64
C ARG A 27 9.60 -1.05 -8.19
N CYS A 28 9.40 -2.21 -7.55
CA CYS A 28 8.08 -2.69 -7.17
C CYS A 28 7.61 -2.10 -5.83
N ILE A 29 8.50 -1.81 -4.89
CA ILE A 29 8.16 -1.37 -3.53
C ILE A 29 8.70 0.04 -3.30
N VAL A 30 7.79 1.00 -3.20
CA VAL A 30 8.10 2.41 -2.95
C VAL A 30 7.32 2.85 -1.71
N ASN A 31 8.02 3.46 -0.75
CA ASN A 31 7.43 3.93 0.52
C ASN A 31 6.61 2.84 1.26
N GLY A 32 7.09 1.59 1.23
CA GLY A 32 6.43 0.45 1.89
C GLY A 32 5.15 -0.03 1.21
N ARG A 33 4.90 0.35 -0.05
CA ARG A 33 3.73 -0.06 -0.83
C ARG A 33 4.15 -0.55 -2.21
N VAL A 34 3.32 -1.41 -2.81
CA VAL A 34 3.50 -1.81 -4.21
C VAL A 34 3.18 -0.62 -5.10
N ASP A 35 4.16 -0.16 -5.87
CA ASP A 35 4.07 0.97 -6.80
C ASP A 35 3.30 0.58 -8.07
N ASP A 36 2.65 1.54 -8.72
CA ASP A 36 1.93 1.32 -9.98
C ASP A 36 2.86 0.74 -11.06
N ARG A 37 4.15 1.09 -11.02
CA ARG A 37 5.17 0.59 -11.96
C ARG A 37 5.56 -0.88 -11.72
N ALA A 38 5.05 -1.50 -10.67
CA ALA A 38 5.30 -2.91 -10.40
C ALA A 38 4.74 -3.80 -11.52
N SER A 39 3.56 -3.47 -12.07
CA SER A 39 2.99 -4.15 -13.24
C SER A 39 2.07 -3.24 -14.05
N HIS A 40 1.98 -3.51 -15.36
CA HIS A 40 1.06 -2.79 -16.25
C HIS A 40 -0.41 -2.99 -15.83
N ASP A 41 -0.76 -4.19 -15.35
CA ASP A 41 -2.12 -4.49 -14.91
C ASP A 41 -2.49 -3.69 -13.64
N LEU A 42 -1.59 -3.56 -12.66
CA LEU A 42 -1.83 -2.77 -11.47
C LEU A 42 -2.06 -1.29 -11.81
N ALA A 43 -1.21 -0.71 -12.65
CA ALA A 43 -1.37 0.66 -13.13
C ALA A 43 -2.72 0.86 -13.84
N ARG A 44 -3.13 -0.09 -14.68
CA ARG A 44 -4.42 -0.07 -15.38
C ARG A 44 -5.59 -0.16 -14.39
N ILE A 45 -5.55 -1.07 -13.43
CA ILE A 45 -6.61 -1.25 -12.42
C ILE A 45 -6.75 0.03 -11.59
N ARG A 46 -5.66 0.57 -11.06
CA ARG A 46 -5.67 1.83 -10.28
C ARG A 46 -6.19 3.02 -11.07
N SER A 47 -5.83 3.13 -12.35
CA SER A 47 -6.37 4.15 -13.24
C SER A 47 -7.89 4.03 -13.40
N ARG A 48 -8.40 2.79 -13.56
CA ARG A 48 -9.85 2.53 -13.66
C ARG A 48 -10.58 2.85 -12.35
N ILE A 49 -9.98 2.53 -11.20
CA ILE A 49 -10.52 2.90 -9.87
C ILE A 49 -10.74 4.40 -9.79
N LEU A 50 -9.74 5.21 -10.17
CA LEU A 50 -9.84 6.68 -10.15
C LEU A 50 -10.95 7.20 -11.07
N ILE A 51 -11.08 6.61 -12.27
CA ILE A 51 -12.12 7.00 -13.23
C ILE A 51 -13.52 6.69 -12.69
N VAL A 52 -13.72 5.50 -12.11
CA VAL A 52 -15.01 5.10 -11.55
C VAL A 52 -15.34 5.94 -10.33
N GLU A 53 -14.37 6.20 -9.45
CA GLU A 53 -14.54 7.06 -8.29
C GLU A 53 -14.97 8.49 -8.71
N ASP A 54 -14.32 9.07 -9.73
CA ASP A 54 -14.70 10.39 -10.23
C ASP A 54 -16.13 10.41 -10.78
N ARG A 55 -16.53 9.38 -11.53
CA ARG A 55 -17.92 9.23 -12.02
C ARG A 55 -18.93 9.10 -10.89
N ILE A 56 -18.60 8.38 -9.81
CA ILE A 56 -19.44 8.29 -8.60
C ILE A 56 -19.59 9.69 -8.00
N ARG A 57 -18.47 10.39 -7.78
CA ARG A 57 -18.47 11.73 -7.19
C ARG A 57 -19.26 12.73 -8.03
N GLN A 58 -19.13 12.71 -9.36
CA GLN A 58 -19.91 13.56 -10.26
C GLN A 58 -21.41 13.33 -10.09
N LYS A 59 -21.87 12.07 -10.16
CA LYS A 59 -23.30 11.73 -9.97
C LYS A 59 -23.82 12.10 -8.60
N LEU A 60 -23.02 11.93 -7.56
CA LEU A 60 -23.40 12.33 -6.20
C LEU A 60 -23.52 13.86 -6.11
N ASN A 61 -22.59 14.62 -6.68
CA ASN A 61 -22.69 16.07 -6.74
C ASN A 61 -23.96 16.55 -7.47
N ASP A 62 -24.35 15.88 -8.56
CA ASP A 62 -25.61 16.18 -9.26
C ASP A 62 -26.83 15.95 -8.36
N ILE A 63 -26.82 14.87 -7.57
CA ILE A 63 -27.88 14.58 -6.58
C ILE A 63 -27.91 15.66 -5.49
N LEU A 64 -26.76 16.06 -4.96
CA LEU A 64 -26.67 17.09 -3.92
C LEU A 64 -27.16 18.47 -4.41
N ARG A 65 -26.97 18.77 -5.70
CA ARG A 65 -27.41 20.04 -6.33
C ARG A 65 -28.86 20.01 -6.80
N SER A 66 -29.43 18.82 -6.99
CA SER A 66 -30.80 18.65 -7.47
C SER A 66 -31.82 19.23 -6.48
N THR A 67 -32.67 20.13 -6.98
CA THR A 67 -33.78 20.71 -6.21
C THR A 67 -34.77 19.65 -5.73
N ALA A 68 -34.91 18.53 -6.46
CA ALA A 68 -35.79 17.43 -6.09
C ALA A 68 -35.33 16.69 -4.81
N TYR A 69 -34.01 16.61 -4.57
CA TYR A 69 -33.45 15.87 -3.44
C TYR A 69 -33.03 16.79 -2.28
N LYS A 70 -32.81 18.09 -2.53
CA LYS A 70 -32.33 19.06 -1.53
C LYS A 70 -33.13 19.05 -0.22
N GLY A 71 -34.46 18.90 -0.30
CA GLY A 71 -35.34 18.85 0.88
C GLY A 71 -35.30 17.53 1.65
N MET A 72 -34.79 16.45 1.05
CA MET A 72 -34.69 15.11 1.65
C MET A 72 -33.34 14.90 2.35
N LEU A 73 -32.31 15.63 1.93
CA LEU A 73 -30.96 15.51 2.49
C LEU A 73 -30.87 16.20 3.85
N GLN A 74 -30.05 15.65 4.74
CA GLN A 74 -29.72 16.29 6.03
C GLN A 74 -28.58 17.30 5.85
N ASP A 75 -27.58 16.96 5.04
CA ASP A 75 -26.42 17.77 4.73
C ASP A 75 -26.01 17.54 3.27
N SER A 76 -25.36 18.53 2.65
CA SER A 76 -24.90 18.46 1.27
C SER A 76 -23.44 18.00 1.17
N LEU A 77 -23.14 16.86 1.81
CA LEU A 77 -21.80 16.26 1.82
C LEU A 77 -21.86 14.81 1.34
N ILE A 78 -20.90 14.45 0.50
CA ILE A 78 -20.60 13.05 0.16
C ILE A 78 -19.83 12.42 1.33
N SER A 79 -20.26 11.24 1.78
CA SER A 79 -19.55 10.47 2.80
C SER A 79 -19.28 9.04 2.31
N SER A 80 -18.50 8.29 3.08
CA SER A 80 -18.30 6.85 2.88
C SER A 80 -18.69 6.10 4.15
N ARG A 81 -19.36 4.95 3.99
CA ARG A 81 -19.74 4.03 5.07
C ARG A 81 -19.48 2.61 4.61
N ASN A 82 -18.70 1.86 5.40
CA ASN A 82 -18.33 0.47 5.08
C ASN A 82 -17.76 0.31 3.66
N GLY A 83 -16.98 1.28 3.19
CA GLY A 83 -16.40 1.29 1.84
C GLY A 83 -17.34 1.75 0.72
N ARG A 84 -18.60 2.09 1.03
CA ARG A 84 -19.59 2.54 0.03
C ARG A 84 -19.84 4.03 0.10
N TYR A 85 -19.96 4.69 -1.06
CA TYR A 85 -20.29 6.11 -1.10
C TYR A 85 -21.77 6.34 -0.78
N VAL A 86 -22.03 7.29 0.10
CA VAL A 86 -23.36 7.54 0.64
C VAL A 86 -23.63 9.03 0.77
N VAL A 87 -24.91 9.37 0.82
CA VAL A 87 -25.39 10.71 1.18
C VAL A 87 -26.27 10.65 2.43
N PRO A 88 -26.23 11.67 3.29
CA PRO A 88 -27.05 11.70 4.50
C PRO A 88 -28.48 12.14 4.17
N VAL A 89 -29.45 11.25 4.38
CA VAL A 89 -30.89 11.46 4.14
C VAL A 89 -31.62 11.60 5.48
N GLN A 90 -32.59 12.50 5.55
CA GLN A 90 -33.48 12.63 6.70
C GLN A 90 -34.29 11.33 6.87
N ARG A 91 -34.37 10.79 8.10
CA ARG A 91 -35.06 9.52 8.36
C ARG A 91 -36.51 9.50 7.83
N LYS A 92 -37.20 10.63 7.88
CA LYS A 92 -38.61 10.77 7.41
C LYS A 92 -38.76 10.59 5.89
N ASP A 93 -37.71 10.88 5.12
CA ASP A 93 -37.72 10.82 3.66
C ASP A 93 -36.97 9.60 3.11
N MET A 94 -36.45 8.71 3.97
CA MET A 94 -35.69 7.52 3.56
C MET A 94 -36.45 6.60 2.58
N ARG A 95 -37.78 6.54 2.68
CA ARG A 95 -38.63 5.73 1.77
C ARG A 95 -38.86 6.39 0.42
N LYS A 96 -38.70 7.72 0.32
CA LYS A 96 -38.87 8.49 -0.92
C LYS A 96 -37.57 8.60 -1.69
N PHE A 97 -36.45 8.62 -0.98
CA PHE A 97 -35.13 8.71 -1.58
C PHE A 97 -34.77 7.39 -2.29
N PRO A 98 -34.44 7.42 -3.60
CA PRO A 98 -34.15 6.21 -4.35
C PRO A 98 -32.74 5.69 -4.02
N GLY A 99 -32.66 4.69 -3.15
CA GLY A 99 -31.38 4.12 -2.73
C GLY A 99 -31.50 3.03 -1.66
N GLN A 100 -30.35 2.51 -1.25
CA GLN A 100 -30.25 1.51 -0.19
C GLN A 100 -29.71 2.15 1.09
N VAL A 101 -30.29 1.78 2.24
CA VAL A 101 -29.74 2.17 3.56
C VAL A 101 -28.47 1.38 3.82
N ILE A 102 -27.37 2.08 4.09
CA ILE A 102 -26.07 1.48 4.43
C ILE A 102 -25.79 1.55 5.92
N ASP A 103 -26.09 2.70 6.54
CA ASP A 103 -25.80 2.95 7.94
C ASP A 103 -26.75 4.02 8.51
N THR A 104 -26.80 4.16 9.83
CA THR A 104 -27.62 5.17 10.52
C THR A 104 -26.80 5.88 11.59
N SER A 105 -27.01 7.19 11.73
CA SER A 105 -26.44 7.99 12.82
C SER A 105 -26.83 7.45 14.22
N SER A 106 -26.00 7.69 15.22
CA SER A 106 -26.23 7.24 16.61
C SER A 106 -27.53 7.80 17.22
N THR A 107 -27.93 9.02 16.84
CA THR A 107 -29.19 9.64 17.25
C THR A 107 -30.40 9.13 16.47
N GLY A 108 -30.18 8.37 15.38
CA GLY A 108 -31.22 7.84 14.52
C GLY A 108 -31.84 8.84 13.55
N SER A 109 -31.54 10.14 13.64
CA SER A 109 -32.16 11.20 12.84
C SER A 109 -31.75 11.18 11.37
N THR A 110 -30.54 10.72 11.09
CA THR A 110 -29.94 10.68 9.75
C THR A 110 -29.64 9.24 9.34
N VAL A 111 -30.02 8.91 8.11
CA VAL A 111 -29.78 7.62 7.47
C VAL A 111 -28.80 7.84 6.33
N PHE A 112 -27.69 7.09 6.30
CA PHE A 112 -26.71 7.15 5.23
C PHE A 112 -27.12 6.18 4.13
N MET A 113 -27.46 6.72 2.97
CA MET A 113 -28.00 5.94 1.86
C MET A 113 -27.08 5.99 0.66
N GLU A 114 -26.89 4.84 0.02
CA GLU A 114 -26.31 4.73 -1.32
C GLU A 114 -27.41 5.02 -2.36
N PRO A 115 -27.28 6.09 -3.18
CA PRO A 115 -28.26 6.37 -4.21
C PRO A 115 -28.26 5.30 -5.31
N ALA A 116 -29.45 4.92 -5.77
CA ALA A 116 -29.61 3.94 -6.86
C ALA A 116 -28.86 4.36 -8.15
N ALA A 117 -28.71 5.66 -8.37
CA ALA A 117 -27.98 6.22 -9.51
C ALA A 117 -26.49 5.87 -9.56
N ILE A 118 -25.89 5.49 -8.43
CA ILE A 118 -24.47 5.09 -8.34
C ILE A 118 -24.27 3.60 -8.06
N ALA A 119 -25.33 2.82 -7.82
CA ALA A 119 -25.22 1.43 -7.38
C ALA A 119 -24.36 0.56 -8.32
N LEU A 120 -24.52 0.71 -9.64
CA LEU A 120 -23.70 -0.01 -10.63
C LEU A 120 -22.23 0.42 -10.60
N LEU A 121 -21.98 1.72 -10.45
CA LEU A 121 -20.61 2.23 -10.35
C LEU A 121 -19.94 1.80 -9.05
N GLN A 122 -20.69 1.73 -7.94
CA GLN A 122 -20.19 1.20 -6.68
C GLN A 122 -19.81 -0.27 -6.82
N GLN A 123 -20.65 -1.09 -7.48
CA GLN A 123 -20.31 -2.49 -7.75
C GLN A 123 -19.05 -2.63 -8.61
N GLU A 124 -18.90 -1.80 -9.66
CA GLU A 124 -17.68 -1.76 -10.48
C GLU A 124 -16.46 -1.36 -9.65
N TYR A 125 -16.59 -0.33 -8.79
CA TYR A 125 -15.54 0.11 -7.88
C TYR A 125 -15.12 -1.01 -6.92
N ASP A 126 -16.07 -1.71 -6.31
CA ASP A 126 -15.81 -2.80 -5.36
C ASP A 126 -15.07 -3.98 -6.04
N LEU A 127 -15.43 -4.30 -7.30
CA LEU A 127 -14.74 -5.31 -8.09
C LEU A 127 -13.31 -4.89 -8.43
N LEU A 128 -13.11 -3.65 -8.86
CA LEU A 128 -11.77 -3.13 -9.16
C LEU A 128 -10.87 -3.09 -7.91
N GLN A 129 -11.42 -2.76 -6.75
CA GLN A 129 -10.71 -2.82 -5.48
C GLN A 129 -10.27 -4.25 -5.13
N LEU A 130 -11.09 -5.26 -5.43
CA LEU A 130 -10.72 -6.65 -5.27
C LEU A 130 -9.63 -7.08 -6.27
N GLU A 131 -9.76 -6.68 -7.53
CA GLU A 131 -8.74 -6.91 -8.57
C GLU A 131 -7.39 -6.31 -8.15
N GLU A 132 -7.37 -5.07 -7.63
CA GLU A 132 -6.16 -4.42 -7.14
C GLU A 132 -5.49 -5.24 -6.04
N LYS A 133 -6.26 -5.68 -5.04
CA LYS A 133 -5.75 -6.49 -3.92
C LYS A 133 -5.13 -7.80 -4.41
N ASN A 134 -5.79 -8.47 -5.35
CA ASN A 134 -5.29 -9.73 -5.92
C ASN A 134 -4.00 -9.51 -6.71
N GLU A 135 -3.91 -8.43 -7.49
CA GLU A 135 -2.71 -8.11 -8.27
C GLU A 135 -1.54 -7.72 -7.36
N VAL A 136 -1.79 -6.92 -6.31
CA VAL A 136 -0.80 -6.61 -5.28
C VAL A 136 -0.28 -7.89 -4.62
N TYR A 137 -1.17 -8.80 -4.23
CA TYR A 137 -0.78 -10.08 -3.64
C TYR A 137 0.09 -10.90 -4.60
N ARG A 138 -0.30 -11.00 -5.87
CA ARG A 138 0.46 -11.73 -6.90
C ARG A 138 1.88 -11.17 -7.06
N ILE A 139 2.03 -9.84 -7.09
CA ILE A 139 3.34 -9.18 -7.18
C ILE A 139 4.19 -9.48 -5.95
N LEU A 140 3.61 -9.42 -4.75
CA LEU A 140 4.32 -9.73 -3.51
C LEU A 140 4.74 -11.19 -3.43
N ALA A 141 3.90 -12.11 -3.92
CA ALA A 141 4.23 -13.53 -4.01
C ALA A 141 5.42 -13.78 -4.95
N ASP A 142 5.41 -13.19 -6.16
CA ASP A 142 6.53 -13.28 -7.12
C ASP A 142 7.84 -12.69 -6.54
N LEU A 143 7.77 -11.56 -5.84
CA LEU A 143 8.95 -11.01 -5.16
C LEU A 143 9.45 -11.94 -4.05
N SER A 144 8.53 -12.54 -3.28
CA SER A 144 8.88 -13.45 -2.20
C SER A 144 9.54 -14.73 -2.72
N GLU A 145 9.04 -15.26 -3.83
CA GLU A 145 9.63 -16.42 -4.52
C GLU A 145 11.05 -16.11 -4.99
N LYS A 146 11.26 -14.96 -5.62
CA LYS A 146 12.61 -14.52 -6.06
C LYS A 146 13.57 -14.31 -4.92
N ILE A 147 13.11 -13.79 -3.78
CA ILE A 147 13.93 -13.68 -2.58
C ILE A 147 14.30 -15.09 -2.07
N ALA A 148 13.36 -16.03 -2.09
CA ALA A 148 13.59 -17.41 -1.65
C ALA A 148 14.58 -18.15 -2.57
N GLU A 149 14.56 -17.91 -3.88
CA GLU A 149 15.54 -18.44 -4.83
C GLU A 149 16.98 -18.04 -4.49
N HIS A 150 17.16 -16.84 -3.91
CA HIS A 150 18.46 -16.30 -3.48
C HIS A 150 18.74 -16.49 -1.98
N GLN A 151 18.03 -17.40 -1.29
CA GLN A 151 18.14 -17.58 0.15
C GLN A 151 19.58 -17.86 0.60
N ARG A 152 20.33 -18.67 -0.17
CA ARG A 152 21.71 -19.05 0.19
C ARG A 152 22.65 -17.85 0.12
N GLU A 153 22.62 -17.10 -0.98
CA GLU A 153 23.42 -15.91 -1.21
C GLU A 153 23.11 -14.84 -0.15
N LEU A 154 21.83 -14.63 0.15
CA LEU A 154 21.38 -13.72 1.20
C LEU A 154 21.88 -14.15 2.59
N ALA A 155 21.84 -15.44 2.91
CA ALA A 155 22.35 -15.95 4.18
C ALA A 155 23.86 -15.71 4.33
N ILE A 156 24.64 -15.96 3.27
CA ILE A 156 26.08 -15.68 3.25
C ILE A 156 26.33 -14.18 3.46
N ASN A 157 25.60 -13.32 2.76
CA ASN A 157 25.72 -11.87 2.93
C ASN A 157 25.43 -11.43 4.36
N ILE A 158 24.35 -11.94 4.98
CA ILE A 158 23.99 -11.62 6.37
C ILE A 158 25.09 -12.04 7.34
N GLU A 159 25.63 -13.25 7.19
CA GLU A 159 26.73 -13.75 8.04
C GLU A 159 27.98 -12.87 7.89
N VAL A 160 28.37 -12.57 6.65
CA VAL A 160 29.50 -11.69 6.36
C VAL A 160 29.29 -10.30 6.96
N MET A 161 28.11 -9.70 6.78
CA MET A 161 27.77 -8.40 7.36
C MET A 161 27.88 -8.40 8.89
N ALA A 162 27.40 -9.46 9.55
CA ALA A 162 27.50 -9.60 11.01
C ALA A 162 28.96 -9.69 11.49
N VAL A 163 29.80 -10.45 10.76
CA VAL A 163 31.24 -10.53 11.05
C VAL A 163 31.92 -9.16 10.88
N TYR A 164 31.59 -8.44 9.81
CA TYR A 164 32.11 -7.08 9.59
C TYR A 164 31.69 -6.11 10.68
N ASP A 165 30.41 -6.11 11.07
CA ASP A 165 29.90 -5.25 12.13
C ASP A 165 30.66 -5.50 13.45
N PHE A 166 30.88 -6.78 13.81
CA PHE A 166 31.65 -7.15 14.99
C PHE A 166 33.11 -6.69 14.93
N ILE A 167 33.79 -6.88 13.80
CA ILE A 167 35.18 -6.43 13.61
C ILE A 167 35.27 -4.91 13.71
N PHE A 168 34.36 -4.17 13.06
CA PHE A 168 34.33 -2.72 13.13
C PHE A 168 33.98 -2.21 14.52
N ALA A 169 33.10 -2.88 15.26
CA ALA A 169 32.81 -2.55 16.65
C ALA A 169 34.05 -2.70 17.54
N ARG A 170 34.79 -3.80 17.41
CA ARG A 170 36.06 -4.00 18.14
C ARG A 170 37.11 -2.95 17.80
N ALA A 171 37.24 -2.61 16.51
CA ALA A 171 38.18 -1.58 16.07
C ALA A 171 37.80 -0.21 16.66
N LYS A 172 36.52 0.19 16.56
CA LYS A 172 36.01 1.43 17.14
C LYS A 172 36.22 1.47 18.65
N TYR A 173 35.98 0.36 19.36
CA TYR A 173 36.19 0.25 20.80
C TYR A 173 37.67 0.41 21.17
N SER A 174 38.57 -0.30 20.47
CA SER A 174 40.02 -0.16 20.64
C SER A 174 40.48 1.28 20.47
N CYS A 175 40.00 1.96 19.42
CA CYS A 175 40.30 3.37 19.17
C CYS A 175 39.74 4.30 20.26
N SER A 176 38.52 4.04 20.76
CA SER A 176 37.91 4.87 21.80
C SER A 176 38.63 4.82 23.15
N LEU A 177 39.48 3.81 23.36
CA LEU A 177 40.23 3.59 24.59
C LEU A 177 41.75 3.69 24.39
N ASP A 178 42.20 4.20 23.23
CA ASP A 178 43.62 4.31 22.85
C ASP A 178 44.41 3.01 23.09
N MET A 179 43.78 1.86 22.87
CA MET A 179 44.39 0.56 23.14
C MET A 179 45.58 0.34 22.20
N LYS A 180 46.67 -0.20 22.77
CA LYS A 180 47.90 -0.51 22.02
C LYS A 180 48.00 -2.01 21.71
N PRO A 181 48.67 -2.38 20.62
CA PRO A 181 48.97 -3.78 20.33
C PRO A 181 49.75 -4.41 21.48
N ILE A 182 49.40 -5.65 21.84
CA ILE A 182 50.19 -6.45 22.77
C ILE A 182 51.46 -6.87 22.02
N GLN A 183 52.63 -6.57 22.58
CA GLN A 183 53.94 -6.96 22.04
C GLN A 183 54.21 -8.45 22.24
#